data_AF-A0A3N4IR39-F1
#
_entry.id   AF-A0A3N4IR39-F1
#
_cell.length_a   1.000
_cell.length_b   1.000
_cell.length_c   1.000
_cell.angle_alpha   90.00
_cell.angle_beta   90.00
_cell.angle_gamma   90.00
#
_symmetry.space_group_name_H-M   'P 1'
#
loop_
_entity.id
_entity.type
_entity.pdbx_description
1 polymer ?
#
loop_
_entity_poly.entity_id
_entity_poly.type
_entity_poly.pdbx_seq_one_letter_code
_entity_poly.pdbx_strand_id
1 'polypeptide(L)'
;FQKSKGSIGGRELRLPDILKLLAKILASFRRTFICIDGLDEYAIERRPELLRSLQQVLRDSPTTRLFLAGRPHLKEEVKKHLSESVAHLAIKPHESDIKKYINKKISEDPDPDAMSGELESEIITNICERSSDISLLVALQIDAILGETSIHRRRQKLHQEANGLHEVYAATLDRISRQRGDKPRLGMEVLLWVSLA
;
A
#
# COMPACT_ATOMS: atom_id res chain seq x y z
N PHE A 1 12.96 11.82 -21.93
CA PHE A 1 12.81 10.37 -22.17
C PHE A 1 12.42 10.00 -23.60
N GLN A 2 11.44 10.67 -24.25
CA GLN A 2 11.08 10.34 -25.64
C GLN A 2 12.17 10.65 -26.70
N LYS A 3 13.09 11.58 -26.44
CA LYS A 3 14.16 11.96 -27.39
C LYS A 3 15.40 11.04 -27.39
N SER A 4 15.54 10.09 -26.46
CA SER A 4 16.68 9.15 -26.43
C SER A 4 16.43 7.82 -27.16
N LYS A 5 15.19 7.55 -27.63
CA LYS A 5 14.86 6.32 -28.38
C LYS A 5 15.43 6.29 -29.82
N GLY A 6 15.91 7.42 -30.36
CA GLY A 6 16.29 7.55 -31.77
C GLY A 6 17.68 7.02 -32.17
N SER A 7 18.56 6.68 -31.22
CA SER A 7 19.98 6.42 -31.53
C SER A 7 20.47 5.00 -31.22
N ILE A 8 19.59 4.08 -30.81
CA ILE A 8 19.95 2.67 -30.61
C ILE A 8 18.98 1.85 -31.45
N GLY A 9 19.44 1.38 -32.61
CA GLY A 9 18.68 0.57 -33.58
C GLY A 9 18.33 -0.84 -33.08
N GLY A 10 17.84 -0.97 -31.85
CA GLY A 10 17.23 -2.19 -31.36
C GLY A 10 15.75 -2.20 -31.74
N ARG A 11 15.29 -3.22 -32.48
CA ARG A 11 13.85 -3.48 -32.62
C ARG A 11 13.26 -3.60 -31.22
N GLU A 12 12.18 -2.87 -30.96
CA GLU A 12 11.42 -3.02 -29.72
C GLU A 12 11.00 -4.49 -29.60
N LEU A 13 11.40 -5.14 -28.50
CA LEU A 13 11.10 -6.56 -28.29
C LEU A 13 9.58 -6.72 -28.22
N ARG A 14 9.04 -7.51 -29.16
CA ARG A 14 7.61 -7.78 -29.17
C ARG A 14 7.28 -8.74 -28.02
N LEU A 15 6.06 -8.66 -27.52
CA LEU A 15 5.60 -9.52 -26.42
C LEU A 15 5.90 -11.02 -26.63
N PRO A 16 5.70 -11.63 -27.82
CA PRO A 16 6.06 -13.04 -28.04
C PRO A 16 7.56 -13.33 -27.87
N ASP A 17 8.41 -12.39 -28.28
CA ASP A 17 9.86 -12.50 -28.17
C ASP A 17 10.29 -12.41 -26.69
N ILE A 18 9.64 -11.52 -25.92
CA ILE A 18 9.83 -11.38 -24.46
C ILE A 18 9.41 -12.66 -23.74
N LEU A 19 8.22 -13.20 -24.03
CA LEU A 19 7.72 -14.42 -23.39
C LEU A 19 8.63 -15.62 -23.66
N LYS A 20 9.11 -15.76 -24.90
CA LYS A 20 10.06 -16.81 -25.27
C LYS A 20 11.39 -16.69 -24.53
N LEU A 21 11.90 -15.47 -24.37
CA LEU A 21 13.13 -15.23 -23.61
C LEU A 21 12.91 -15.52 -22.11
N LEU A 22 11.81 -15.03 -21.54
CA LEU A 22 11.46 -15.25 -20.15
C LEU A 22 11.34 -16.75 -19.84
N ALA A 23 10.65 -17.52 -20.68
CA ALA A 23 10.53 -18.97 -20.51
C ALA A 23 11.91 -19.67 -20.46
N LYS A 24 12.84 -19.30 -21.35
CA LYS A 24 14.21 -19.83 -21.35
C LYS A 24 14.96 -19.49 -20.07
N ILE A 25 14.82 -18.26 -19.58
CA ILE A 25 15.44 -17.81 -18.33
C ILE A 25 14.87 -18.62 -17.16
N LEU A 26 13.55 -18.73 -17.06
CA LEU A 26 12.87 -19.47 -15.99
C LEU A 26 13.28 -20.95 -15.95
N ALA A 27 13.48 -21.58 -17.12
CA ALA A 27 13.94 -22.97 -17.22
C ALA A 27 15.35 -23.21 -16.65
N SER A 28 16.17 -22.15 -16.49
CA SER A 28 17.51 -22.28 -15.87
C SER A 28 17.46 -22.39 -14.35
N PHE A 29 16.30 -22.12 -13.73
CA PHE A 29 16.12 -22.18 -12.28
C PHE A 29 15.29 -23.39 -11.87
N ARG A 30 15.66 -24.02 -10.75
CA ARG A 30 14.91 -25.14 -10.17
C ARG A 30 13.49 -24.74 -9.74
N ARG A 31 13.31 -23.50 -9.28
CA ARG A 31 12.05 -22.92 -8.83
C ARG A 31 12.13 -21.40 -8.92
N THR A 32 11.07 -20.77 -9.39
CA THR A 32 11.01 -19.31 -9.54
C THR A 32 9.73 -18.74 -8.95
N PHE A 33 9.82 -17.53 -8.42
CA PHE A 33 8.68 -16.77 -7.92
C PHE A 33 8.59 -15.45 -8.67
N ILE A 34 7.42 -15.14 -9.20
CA ILE A 34 7.09 -13.84 -9.78
C ILE A 34 6.15 -13.15 -8.79
N CYS A 35 6.56 -11.99 -8.28
CA CYS A 35 5.75 -11.18 -7.38
C CYS A 35 5.39 -9.88 -8.09
N ILE A 36 4.09 -9.57 -8.18
CA ILE A 36 3.59 -8.30 -8.70
C ILE A 36 2.83 -7.62 -7.57
N ASP A 37 3.35 -6.48 -7.15
CA ASP A 37 2.70 -5.60 -6.17
C ASP A 37 1.96 -4.46 -6.88
N GLY A 38 0.82 -4.04 -6.33
CA GLY A 38 0.00 -2.97 -6.90
C GLY A 38 -0.65 -3.30 -8.25
N LEU A 39 -1.18 -4.52 -8.44
CA LEU A 39 -1.82 -4.89 -9.72
C LEU A 39 -2.96 -3.95 -10.13
N ASP A 40 -3.65 -3.33 -9.16
CA ASP A 40 -4.73 -2.37 -9.40
C ASP A 40 -4.25 -1.03 -9.98
N GLU A 41 -2.96 -0.71 -9.82
CA GLU A 41 -2.33 0.49 -10.40
C GLU A 41 -1.97 0.30 -11.87
N TYR A 42 -1.96 -0.95 -12.37
CA TYR A 42 -1.71 -1.21 -13.78
C TYR A 42 -2.90 -0.81 -14.65
N ALA A 43 -2.64 -0.23 -15.82
CA ALA A 43 -3.67 0.25 -16.75
C ALA A 43 -4.74 -0.82 -17.05
N ILE A 44 -6.00 -0.48 -16.76
CA ILE A 44 -7.16 -1.40 -16.84
C ILE A 44 -7.29 -2.01 -18.23
N GLU A 45 -7.01 -1.25 -19.29
CA GLU A 45 -7.13 -1.69 -20.67
C GLU A 45 -6.07 -2.73 -21.05
N ARG A 46 -4.92 -2.73 -20.36
CA ARG A 46 -3.76 -3.60 -20.64
C ARG A 46 -3.67 -4.78 -19.67
N ARG A 47 -4.30 -4.70 -18.49
CA ARG A 47 -4.26 -5.73 -17.46
C ARG A 47 -4.71 -7.12 -17.94
N PRO A 48 -5.73 -7.27 -18.81
CA PRO A 48 -6.09 -8.57 -19.36
C PRO A 48 -5.01 -9.22 -20.24
N GLU A 49 -4.21 -8.43 -20.96
CA GLU A 49 -3.08 -8.95 -21.75
C GLU A 49 -1.94 -9.42 -20.83
N LEU A 50 -1.66 -8.66 -19.76
CA LEU A 50 -0.70 -9.03 -18.73
C LEU A 50 -1.09 -10.36 -18.05
N LEU A 51 -2.32 -10.49 -17.57
CA LEU A 51 -2.78 -11.70 -16.88
C LEU A 51 -2.77 -12.93 -17.80
N ARG A 52 -3.18 -12.79 -19.07
CA ARG A 52 -3.07 -13.88 -20.07
C ARG A 52 -1.63 -14.29 -20.33
N SER A 53 -0.72 -13.33 -20.40
CA SER A 53 0.72 -13.56 -20.57
C SER A 53 1.32 -14.29 -19.37
N LEU A 54 0.95 -13.90 -18.14
CA LEU A 54 1.34 -14.59 -16.92
C LEU A 54 0.79 -16.03 -16.88
N GLN A 55 -0.46 -16.24 -17.30
CA GLN A 55 -1.02 -17.59 -17.41
C GLN A 55 -0.21 -18.46 -18.37
N GLN A 56 0.24 -17.89 -19.50
CA GLN A 56 1.11 -18.60 -20.43
C GLN A 56 2.44 -18.98 -19.77
N VAL A 57 3.09 -18.05 -19.07
CA VAL A 57 4.34 -18.31 -18.35
C VAL A 57 4.17 -19.46 -17.34
N LEU A 58 3.05 -19.50 -16.60
CA LEU A 58 2.78 -20.56 -15.63
C LEU A 58 2.56 -21.93 -16.29
N ARG A 59 1.96 -21.99 -17.48
CA ARG A 59 1.84 -23.23 -18.25
C ARG A 59 3.18 -23.70 -18.79
N ASP A 60 3.97 -22.77 -19.31
CA ASP A 60 5.26 -23.07 -19.95
C ASP A 60 6.36 -23.39 -18.92
N SER A 61 6.18 -22.98 -17.66
CA SER A 61 7.11 -23.22 -16.54
C SER A 61 6.39 -23.71 -15.27
N PRO A 62 6.18 -25.03 -15.12
CA PRO A 62 5.50 -25.61 -13.95
C PRO A 62 6.20 -25.39 -12.60
N THR A 63 7.49 -25.04 -12.63
CA THR A 63 8.30 -24.71 -11.44
C THR A 63 8.18 -23.25 -11.02
N THR A 64 7.48 -22.42 -11.81
CA THR A 64 7.21 -21.02 -11.50
C THR A 64 5.96 -20.89 -10.61
N ARG A 65 5.99 -19.94 -9.69
CA ARG A 65 4.89 -19.56 -8.80
C ARG A 65 4.62 -18.07 -8.97
N LEU A 66 3.36 -17.70 -8.93
CA LEU A 66 2.92 -16.31 -9.07
C LEU A 66 2.29 -15.84 -7.75
N PHE A 67 2.72 -14.66 -7.31
CA PHE A 67 2.12 -13.93 -6.21
C PHE A 67 1.66 -12.57 -6.75
N LEU A 68 0.38 -12.26 -6.54
CA LEU A 68 -0.24 -10.99 -6.94
C LEU A 68 -0.75 -10.30 -5.68
N ALA A 69 -0.33 -9.05 -5.49
CA ALA A 69 -0.92 -8.15 -4.50
C ALA A 69 -1.69 -7.04 -5.22
N GLY A 70 -2.86 -6.71 -4.67
CA GLY A 70 -3.73 -5.67 -5.18
C GLY A 70 -5.03 -5.57 -4.39
N ARG A 71 -5.89 -4.64 -4.79
CA ARG A 71 -7.14 -4.36 -4.08
C ARG A 71 -8.23 -5.43 -4.31
N PRO A 72 -9.20 -5.59 -3.37
CA PRO A 72 -10.20 -6.65 -3.43
C PRO A 72 -11.05 -6.71 -4.71
N HIS A 73 -11.25 -5.57 -5.38
CA HIS A 73 -12.06 -5.49 -6.60
C HIS A 73 -11.47 -6.27 -7.78
N LEU A 74 -10.18 -6.61 -7.74
CA LEU A 74 -9.51 -7.38 -8.79
C LEU A 74 -9.82 -8.89 -8.76
N LYS A 75 -10.45 -9.39 -7.69
CA LYS A 75 -10.64 -10.83 -7.46
C LYS A 75 -11.26 -11.54 -8.66
N GLU A 76 -12.35 -11.00 -9.20
CA GLU A 76 -13.08 -11.63 -10.32
C GLU A 76 -12.30 -11.53 -11.64
N GLU A 77 -11.58 -10.43 -11.88
CA GLU A 77 -10.71 -10.26 -13.06
C GLU A 77 -9.57 -11.28 -13.04
N VAL A 78 -8.90 -11.41 -11.89
CA VAL A 78 -7.81 -12.38 -11.69
C VAL A 78 -8.32 -13.81 -11.91
N LYS A 79 -9.44 -14.18 -11.29
CA LYS A 79 -10.05 -15.51 -11.45
C LYS A 79 -10.38 -15.81 -12.91
N LYS A 80 -10.94 -14.84 -13.63
CA LYS A 80 -11.30 -14.96 -15.05
C LYS A 80 -10.08 -15.26 -15.93
N HIS A 81 -8.92 -14.67 -15.64
CA HIS A 81 -7.74 -14.77 -16.51
C HIS A 81 -6.69 -15.80 -16.07
N LEU A 82 -6.60 -16.10 -14.77
CA LEU A 82 -5.56 -16.97 -14.19
C LEU A 82 -6.06 -18.36 -13.75
N SER A 83 -7.17 -18.84 -14.31
CA SER A 83 -7.86 -20.09 -13.92
C SER A 83 -8.42 -20.08 -12.49
N GLU A 84 -9.39 -20.95 -12.21
CA GLU A 84 -10.18 -20.87 -10.95
C GLU A 84 -9.42 -21.30 -9.68
N SER A 85 -8.20 -21.84 -9.80
CA SER A 85 -7.44 -22.41 -8.67
C SER A 85 -6.50 -21.42 -7.96
N VAL A 86 -6.57 -20.12 -8.26
CA VAL A 86 -5.75 -19.11 -7.57
C VAL A 86 -6.21 -18.96 -6.12
N ALA A 87 -5.31 -19.29 -5.18
CA ALA A 87 -5.56 -19.06 -3.76
C ALA A 87 -5.64 -17.55 -3.49
N HIS A 88 -6.72 -17.10 -2.85
CA HIS A 88 -6.90 -15.71 -2.44
C HIS A 88 -6.69 -15.59 -0.93
N LEU A 89 -5.79 -14.69 -0.55
CA LEU A 89 -5.54 -14.34 0.85
C LEU A 89 -5.96 -12.88 1.07
N ALA A 90 -7.02 -12.68 1.85
CA ALA A 90 -7.39 -11.34 2.31
C ALA A 90 -6.51 -10.98 3.51
N ILE A 91 -5.67 -9.96 3.37
CA ILE A 91 -4.90 -9.40 4.48
C ILE A 91 -5.73 -8.27 5.08
N LYS A 92 -6.17 -8.47 6.32
CA LYS A 92 -6.91 -7.48 7.09
C LYS A 92 -6.28 -7.32 8.47
N PRO A 93 -6.17 -6.09 9.00
CA PRO A 93 -5.73 -5.91 10.37
C PRO A 93 -6.78 -6.50 11.32
N HIS A 94 -6.36 -7.36 12.23
CA HIS A 94 -7.24 -7.79 13.32
C HIS A 94 -7.24 -6.75 14.44
N GLU A 95 -8.33 -6.68 15.20
CA GLU A 95 -8.44 -5.78 16.36
C GLU A 95 -7.28 -5.98 17.35
N SER A 96 -6.82 -7.21 17.55
CA SER A 96 -5.66 -7.53 18.37
C SER A 96 -4.36 -6.93 17.85
N ASP A 97 -4.19 -6.86 16.52
CA ASP A 97 -3.02 -6.24 15.89
C ASP A 97 -3.08 -4.71 16.03
N ILE A 98 -4.27 -4.13 15.87
CA ILE A 98 -4.53 -2.70 16.08
C ILE A 98 -4.19 -2.32 17.54
N LYS A 99 -4.70 -3.07 18.52
CA LYS A 99 -4.41 -2.86 19.95
C LYS A 99 -2.92 -2.92 20.23
N LYS A 100 -2.23 -3.96 19.74
CA LYS A 100 -0.78 -4.10 19.90
C LYS A 100 -0.02 -2.91 19.29
N TYR A 101 -0.44 -2.45 18.11
CA TYR A 101 0.16 -1.32 17.43
C TYR A 101 -0.03 -0.01 18.21
N ILE A 102 -1.26 0.27 18.68
CA ILE A 102 -1.56 1.46 19.48
C ILE A 102 -0.76 1.45 20.79
N ASN A 103 -0.75 0.34 21.51
CA ASN A 103 -0.01 0.22 22.78
C ASN A 103 1.48 0.47 22.57
N LYS A 104 2.06 -0.08 21.50
CA LYS A 104 3.46 0.18 21.15
C LYS A 104 3.69 1.66 20.88
N LYS A 105 2.81 2.32 20.12
CA LYS A 105 2.92 3.75 19.83
C LYS A 105 2.82 4.63 21.08
N ILE A 106 1.91 4.31 21.99
CA ILE A 106 1.78 5.00 23.28
C ILE A 106 3.03 4.76 24.14
N SER A 107 3.60 3.56 24.14
CA SER A 107 4.84 3.29 24.89
C SER A 107 6.08 4.02 24.35
N GLU A 108 6.05 4.41 23.07
CA GLU A 108 7.12 5.16 22.39
C GLU A 108 6.90 6.68 22.44
N ASP A 109 5.82 7.13 23.10
CA ASP A 109 5.46 8.54 23.22
C ASP A 109 6.49 9.30 24.07
N PRO A 110 7.11 10.37 23.55
CA PRO A 110 8.08 11.16 24.31
C PRO A 110 7.46 11.97 25.46
N ASP A 111 6.13 12.17 25.47
CA ASP A 111 5.43 13.03 26.44
C ASP A 111 4.49 12.21 27.35
N PRO A 112 5.01 11.40 28.30
CA PRO A 112 4.19 10.52 29.15
C PRO A 112 3.21 11.29 30.05
N ASP A 113 3.55 12.52 30.45
CA ASP A 113 2.68 13.38 31.26
C ASP A 113 1.44 13.87 30.49
N ALA A 114 1.46 13.79 29.16
CA ALA A 114 0.31 14.06 28.31
C ALA A 114 -0.60 12.83 28.12
N MET A 115 -0.39 11.73 28.86
CA MET A 115 -1.21 10.53 28.80
C MET A 115 -1.77 10.15 30.18
N SER A 116 -3.05 9.78 30.25
CA SER A 116 -3.68 9.18 31.44
C SER A 116 -4.23 7.80 31.09
N GLY A 117 -4.36 6.91 32.08
CA GLY A 117 -4.91 5.57 31.85
C GLY A 117 -6.35 5.58 31.30
N GLU A 118 -7.14 6.60 31.65
CA GLU A 118 -8.45 6.85 31.05
C GLU A 118 -8.35 7.20 29.56
N LEU A 119 -7.46 8.13 29.20
CA LEU A 119 -7.25 8.54 27.81
C LEU A 119 -6.69 7.40 26.97
N GLU A 120 -5.75 6.61 27.48
CA GLU A 120 -5.23 5.42 26.81
C GLU A 120 -6.35 4.43 26.48
N SER A 121 -7.20 4.11 27.48
CA SER A 121 -8.34 3.21 27.30
C SER A 121 -9.35 3.75 26.27
N GLU A 122 -9.58 5.06 26.29
CA GLU A 122 -10.47 5.76 25.37
C GLU A 122 -9.92 5.72 23.93
N ILE A 123 -8.62 5.96 23.75
CA ILE A 123 -7.93 5.86 22.44
C ILE A 123 -8.07 4.44 21.88
N ILE A 124 -7.73 3.42 22.67
CA ILE A 124 -7.78 2.03 22.23
C ILE A 124 -9.20 1.67 21.81
N THR A 125 -10.19 1.97 22.64
CA THR A 125 -11.59 1.62 22.37
C THR A 125 -12.10 2.34 21.13
N ASN A 126 -11.93 3.66 21.08
CA ASN A 126 -12.47 4.49 20.01
C ASN A 126 -11.81 4.21 18.65
N ILE A 127 -10.48 4.01 18.60
CA ILE A 127 -9.79 3.66 17.35
C ILE A 127 -10.16 2.25 16.90
N CYS A 128 -10.29 1.27 17.80
CA CYS A 128 -10.69 -0.08 17.43
C CYS A 128 -12.14 -0.13 16.90
N GLU A 129 -13.06 0.62 17.50
CA GLU A 129 -14.46 0.69 17.04
C GLU A 129 -14.59 1.40 15.69
N ARG A 130 -13.75 2.41 15.44
CA ARG A 130 -13.79 3.21 14.21
C ARG A 130 -12.87 2.69 13.11
N SER A 131 -11.98 1.74 13.41
CA SER A 131 -11.03 1.24 12.43
C SER A 131 -11.77 0.55 11.28
N SER A 132 -11.76 1.21 10.12
CA SER A 132 -12.08 0.57 8.85
C SER A 132 -11.04 -0.49 8.52
N ASP A 133 -11.27 -1.30 7.46
CA ASP A 133 -10.32 -2.28 6.90
C ASP A 133 -8.90 -1.70 6.58
N ILE A 134 -8.63 -0.42 6.85
CA ILE A 134 -7.42 0.33 6.48
C ILE A 134 -6.50 0.51 7.69
N SER A 135 -5.44 -0.31 7.75
CA SER A 135 -4.40 -0.21 8.80
C SER A 135 -3.68 1.15 8.85
N LEU A 136 -3.50 1.83 7.70
CA LEU A 136 -2.84 3.14 7.66
C LEU A 136 -3.62 4.23 8.42
N LEU A 137 -4.95 4.15 8.43
CA LEU A 137 -5.79 5.13 9.11
C LEU A 137 -5.51 5.14 10.62
N VAL A 138 -5.41 3.95 11.21
CA VAL A 138 -5.02 3.77 12.62
C VAL A 138 -3.67 4.44 12.89
N ALA A 139 -2.68 4.24 12.01
CA ALA A 139 -1.36 4.83 12.15
C ALA A 139 -1.37 6.37 12.10
N LEU A 140 -2.13 6.94 11.17
CA LEU A 140 -2.23 8.40 11.04
C LEU A 140 -3.01 9.02 12.21
N GLN A 141 -4.07 8.36 12.67
CA GLN A 141 -4.88 8.85 13.78
C GLN A 141 -4.09 8.83 15.10
N ILE A 142 -3.39 7.74 15.41
CA ILE A 142 -2.59 7.68 16.65
C ILE A 142 -1.44 8.69 16.60
N ASP A 143 -0.74 8.83 15.46
CA ASP A 143 0.32 9.83 15.31
C ASP A 143 -0.21 11.26 15.50
N ALA A 144 -1.41 11.55 14.98
CA ALA A 144 -2.03 12.87 15.12
C ALA A 144 -2.44 13.17 16.57
N ILE A 145 -2.93 12.16 17.30
CA ILE A 145 -3.25 12.28 18.73
C ILE A 145 -1.97 12.51 19.52
N LEU A 146 -0.96 11.64 19.37
CA LEU A 146 0.28 11.73 20.15
C LEU A 146 1.11 12.99 19.85
N GLY A 147 0.88 13.63 18.69
CA GLY A 147 1.48 14.92 18.36
C GLY A 147 0.95 16.12 19.17
N GLU A 148 -0.14 15.97 19.93
CA GLU A 148 -0.66 17.01 20.81
C GLU A 148 -0.03 16.95 22.20
N THR A 149 0.18 18.12 22.82
CA THR A 149 1.05 18.26 24.01
C THR A 149 0.31 18.21 25.35
N SER A 150 -0.99 17.91 25.38
CA SER A 150 -1.74 17.80 26.63
C SER A 150 -2.90 16.81 26.53
N ILE A 151 -3.27 16.22 27.66
CA ILE A 151 -4.41 15.29 27.77
C ILE A 151 -5.68 15.89 27.14
N HIS A 152 -5.97 17.17 27.42
CA HIS A 152 -7.15 17.85 26.87
C HIS A 152 -7.10 17.92 25.34
N ARG A 153 -5.97 18.31 24.75
CA ARG A 153 -5.82 18.41 23.29
C ARG A 153 -5.83 17.05 22.61
N ARG A 154 -5.21 16.05 23.22
CA ARG A 154 -5.24 14.66 22.74
C ARG A 154 -6.65 14.10 22.73
N ARG A 155 -7.41 14.29 23.81
CA ARG A 155 -8.82 13.90 23.89
C ARG A 155 -9.66 14.67 22.87
N GLN A 156 -9.43 15.98 22.71
CA GLN A 156 -10.08 16.77 21.66
C GLN A 156 -9.77 16.21 20.26
N LYS A 157 -8.52 15.80 20.01
CA LYS A 157 -8.10 15.22 18.73
C LYS A 157 -8.73 13.84 18.47
N LEU A 158 -8.91 13.03 19.52
CA LEU A 158 -9.58 11.73 19.46
C LEU A 158 -11.07 11.87 19.08
N HIS A 159 -11.75 12.89 19.62
CA HIS A 159 -13.18 13.12 19.39
C HIS A 159 -13.49 14.07 18.25
N GLN A 160 -12.53 14.87 17.76
CA GLN A 160 -12.67 15.54 16.48
C GLN A 160 -13.12 14.46 15.50
N GLU A 161 -14.37 14.58 15.03
CA GLU A 161 -15.02 13.59 14.19
C GLU A 161 -14.02 13.22 13.10
N ALA A 162 -13.76 11.92 12.94
CA ALA A 162 -13.05 11.45 11.77
C ALA A 162 -13.96 11.72 10.57
N ASN A 163 -13.98 12.93 10.00
CA ASN A 163 -14.72 13.15 8.75
C ASN A 163 -13.90 12.56 7.61
N GLY A 164 -13.98 11.24 7.55
CA GLY A 164 -13.45 10.40 6.50
C GLY A 164 -11.93 10.45 6.31
N LEU A 165 -11.52 9.75 5.25
CA LEU A 165 -10.16 9.78 4.72
C LEU A 165 -9.64 11.21 4.54
N HIS A 166 -10.53 12.15 4.19
CA HIS A 166 -10.16 13.50 3.76
C HIS A 166 -9.45 14.29 4.85
N GLU A 167 -10.00 14.35 6.07
CA GLU A 167 -9.38 15.12 7.16
C GLU A 167 -8.07 14.51 7.63
N VAL A 168 -7.97 13.17 7.65
CA VAL A 168 -6.72 12.49 8.01
C VAL A 168 -5.63 12.77 6.98
N TYR A 169 -5.97 12.77 5.69
CA TYR A 169 -5.03 13.20 4.66
C TYR A 169 -4.69 14.68 4.74
N ALA A 170 -5.67 15.56 5.00
CA ALA A 170 -5.43 16.99 5.16
C ALA A 170 -4.46 17.27 6.33
N ALA A 171 -4.67 16.64 7.48
CA ALA A 171 -3.76 16.73 8.62
C ALA A 171 -2.36 16.19 8.29
N THR A 172 -2.29 15.11 7.51
CA THR A 172 -1.01 14.55 7.04
C THR A 172 -0.28 15.51 6.10
N LEU A 173 -1.00 16.13 5.16
CA LEU A 173 -0.45 17.12 4.23
C LEU A 173 0.01 18.39 4.97
N ASP A 174 -0.74 18.86 5.96
CA ASP A 174 -0.35 19.97 6.82
C ASP A 174 0.92 19.62 7.61
N ARG A 175 1.02 18.40 8.17
CA ARG A 175 2.22 17.89 8.84
C ARG A 175 3.44 17.86 7.90
N ILE A 176 3.28 17.42 6.66
CA ILE A 176 4.35 17.46 5.64
C ILE A 176 4.76 18.91 5.36
N SER A 177 3.79 19.81 5.23
CA SER A 177 4.00 21.22 4.90
C SER A 177 4.75 21.98 6.01
N ARG A 178 4.58 21.56 7.27
CA ARG A 178 5.23 22.17 8.45
C ARG A 178 6.63 21.62 8.76
N GLN A 179 7.14 20.67 7.99
CA GLN A 179 8.50 20.16 8.21
C GLN A 179 9.58 21.22 7.93
N ARG A 180 10.74 21.07 8.57
CA ARG A 180 11.86 22.02 8.44
C ARG A 180 12.67 21.79 7.15
N GLY A 181 13.23 22.87 6.60
CA GLY A 181 14.11 22.85 5.43
C GLY A 181 13.34 22.55 4.14
N ASP A 182 13.98 21.84 3.20
CA ASP A 182 13.40 21.52 1.88
C ASP A 182 12.39 20.37 1.88
N LYS A 183 12.15 19.74 3.05
CA LYS A 183 11.27 18.58 3.19
C LYS A 183 9.83 18.82 2.70
N PRO A 184 9.19 19.99 2.96
CA PRO A 184 7.87 20.29 2.42
C PRO A 184 7.83 20.26 0.89
N ARG A 185 8.82 20.88 0.23
CA ARG A 185 8.92 20.92 -1.24
C ARG A 185 9.10 19.52 -1.81
N LEU A 186 10.05 18.75 -1.27
CA LEU A 186 10.32 17.38 -1.71
C LEU A 186 9.10 16.47 -1.50
N GLY A 187 8.44 16.57 -0.35
CA GLY A 187 7.22 15.81 -0.07
C GLY A 187 6.12 16.10 -1.08
N MET A 188 5.89 17.38 -1.42
CA MET A 188 4.88 17.77 -2.40
C MET A 188 5.25 17.34 -3.83
N GLU A 189 6.53 17.43 -4.21
CA GLU A 189 7.00 16.94 -5.52
C GLU A 189 6.75 15.45 -5.68
N VAL A 190 7.06 14.64 -4.65
CA VAL A 190 6.80 13.19 -4.68
C VAL A 190 5.30 12.91 -4.82
N LEU A 191 4.45 13.61 -4.06
CA LEU A 191 3.00 13.44 -4.16
C LEU A 191 2.47 13.79 -5.55
N LEU A 192 2.97 14.87 -6.15
CA LEU A 192 2.63 15.25 -7.54
C LEU A 192 3.03 14.15 -8.52
N TRP A 193 4.22 13.57 -8.37
CA TRP A 193 4.70 12.50 -9.24
C TRP A 193 3.82 11.25 -9.14
N VAL A 194 3.44 10.84 -7.93
CA VAL A 194 2.56 9.67 -7.74
C VAL A 194 1.15 9.96 -8.26
N SER A 195 0.64 11.19 -8.13
CA SER A 195 -0.70 11.54 -8.64
C SER A 195 -0.81 11.59 -10.17
N LEU A 196 0.33 11.70 -10.86
CA LEU A 196 0.43 11.81 -12.32
C LEU A 196 0.95 10.53 -12.99
N ALA A 197 1.33 9.51 -12.20
CA ALA A 197 1.81 8.21 -12.68
C ALA A 197 0.63 7.29 -13.02
#